data_AF-A0A0Q6KNU2-F1
#
_entry.id   AF-A0A0Q6KNU2-F1
#
_cell.length_a   1.000
_cell.length_b   1.000
_cell.length_c   1.000
_cell.angle_alpha   90.00
_cell.angle_beta   90.00
_cell.angle_gamma   90.00
#
_symmetry.space_group_name_H-M   'P 1'
#
loop_
_entity.id
_entity.type
_entity.pdbx_description
1 polymer ?
#
loop_
_entity_poly.entity_id
_entity_poly.type
_entity_poly.pdbx_seq_one_letter_code
_entity_poly.pdbx_strand_id
1 'polypeptide(L)'
;MALQTILALQTRGPGLYEVTAEVERFLRDAAVETGLLTLFVRHTSCSLLIQENADPDVRRDLGAFLRRLVPSADDPSMAYLVHRAEGPDDMPAHIKAALLPVSLSVPILDGCMALGTWQGLYLVEHRQAPHRREIVLHLGS
;
A
#
# COMPACT_ATOMS: atom_id res chain seq x y z
N MET A 1 24.31 9.25 4.36
CA MET A 1 23.48 10.30 3.71
C MET A 1 22.11 9.70 3.48
N ALA A 2 21.03 10.38 3.85
CA ALA A 2 19.69 9.87 3.56
C ALA A 2 19.35 10.05 2.08
N LEU A 3 18.81 9.02 1.44
CA LEU A 3 18.42 9.04 0.03
C LEU A 3 16.89 8.90 -0.06
N GLN A 4 16.26 9.74 -0.89
CA GLN A 4 14.81 9.80 -1.00
C GLN A 4 14.34 9.93 -2.44
N THR A 5 13.29 9.20 -2.80
CA THR A 5 12.61 9.34 -4.08
C THR A 5 11.09 9.16 -3.93
N ILE A 6 10.35 9.49 -4.99
CA ILE A 6 8.91 9.24 -5.08
C ILE A 6 8.67 8.18 -6.15
N LEU A 7 8.09 7.06 -5.73
CA LEU A 7 7.52 6.07 -6.63
C LEU A 7 6.07 6.45 -6.94
N ALA A 8 5.77 6.72 -8.21
CA ALA A 8 4.42 6.98 -8.67
C ALA A 8 3.84 5.76 -9.38
N LEU A 9 2.59 5.41 -9.07
CA LEU A 9 1.87 4.29 -9.69
C LEU A 9 0.45 4.71 -10.12
N GLN A 10 -0.05 4.04 -11.15
CA GLN A 10 -1.43 4.20 -11.62
C GLN A 10 -2.24 2.99 -11.18
N THR A 11 -3.28 3.24 -10.39
CA THR A 11 -4.27 2.22 -10.01
C THR A 11 -5.46 2.30 -10.95
N ARG A 12 -6.15 1.19 -11.16
CA ARG A 12 -7.32 1.07 -12.05
C ARG A 12 -8.62 0.74 -11.30
N GLY A 13 -8.57 0.76 -9.97
CA GLY A 13 -9.63 0.32 -9.08
C GLY A 13 -9.07 -0.51 -7.91
N PRO A 14 -9.95 -1.05 -7.05
CA PRO A 14 -9.55 -1.63 -5.77
C PRO A 14 -8.74 -2.90 -5.96
N GLY A 15 -7.65 -3.04 -5.21
CA GLY A 15 -6.78 -4.19 -5.34
C GLY A 15 -5.41 -3.98 -4.73
N LEU A 16 -4.60 -5.05 -4.75
CA LEU A 16 -3.23 -5.04 -4.29
C LEU A 16 -2.31 -4.88 -5.51
N TYR A 17 -1.59 -3.76 -5.56
CA TYR A 17 -0.62 -3.43 -6.60
C TYR A 17 0.77 -3.67 -6.03
N GLU A 18 1.45 -4.68 -6.54
CA GLU A 18 2.80 -5.02 -6.07
C GLU A 18 3.80 -3.96 -6.55
N VAL A 19 4.69 -3.53 -5.65
CA VAL A 19 5.73 -2.53 -5.89
C VAL A 19 7.14 -3.02 -5.49
N THR A 20 7.28 -4.32 -5.19
CA THR A 20 8.52 -4.92 -4.70
C THR A 20 9.69 -4.65 -5.65
N ALA A 21 9.52 -4.91 -6.94
CA ALA A 21 10.59 -4.79 -7.93
C ALA A 21 11.06 -3.33 -8.15
N GLU A 22 10.16 -2.37 -8.09
CA GLU A 22 10.46 -0.95 -8.18
C GLU A 22 11.27 -0.46 -6.98
N VAL A 23 10.94 -0.97 -5.79
CA VAL A 23 11.65 -0.66 -4.55
C VAL A 23 13.05 -1.30 -4.55
N GLU A 24 13.18 -2.55 -5.00
CA GLU A 24 14.48 -3.20 -5.17
C GLU A 24 15.38 -2.44 -6.15
N ARG A 25 14.81 -1.91 -7.24
CA ARG A 25 15.56 -1.08 -8.19
C ARG A 25 16.11 0.17 -7.52
N PHE A 26 15.29 0.85 -6.71
CA PHE A 26 15.73 2.01 -5.94
C PHE A 26 16.90 1.66 -5.00
N LEU A 27 16.87 0.51 -4.33
CA LEU A 27 17.95 0.09 -3.44
C LEU A 27 19.24 -0.23 -4.19
N ARG A 28 19.15 -0.89 -5.35
CA ARG A 28 20.32 -1.16 -6.21
C ARG A 28 20.99 0.13 -6.66
N ASP A 29 20.22 1.14 -7.04
CA ASP A 29 20.74 2.45 -7.45
C ASP A 29 21.38 3.21 -6.28
N ALA A 30 20.90 2.99 -5.06
CA ALA A 30 21.43 3.60 -3.85
C ALA A 30 22.73 2.95 -3.33
N ALA A 31 23.03 1.70 -3.73
CA ALA A 31 24.23 0.94 -3.34
C ALA A 31 24.50 0.93 -1.83
N VAL A 32 23.44 0.83 -1.01
CA VAL A 32 23.52 0.73 0.46
C VAL A 32 23.54 -0.73 0.87
N GLU A 33 24.48 -1.11 1.74
CA GLU A 33 24.57 -2.48 2.28
C GLU A 33 23.61 -2.73 3.45
N THR A 34 23.51 -1.77 4.38
CA THR A 34 22.71 -1.89 5.60
C THR A 34 21.96 -0.59 5.88
N GLY A 35 20.71 -0.68 6.34
CA GLY A 35 19.93 0.49 6.72
C GLY A 35 18.46 0.16 7.01
N LEU A 36 17.65 1.20 7.05
CA LEU A 36 16.20 1.13 7.19
C LEU A 36 15.53 1.85 6.02
N LEU A 37 14.81 1.10 5.20
CA LEU A 37 13.94 1.64 4.17
C LEU A 37 12.57 1.94 4.77
N THR A 38 12.14 3.19 4.72
CA THR A 38 10.77 3.58 5.00
C THR A 38 10.01 3.82 3.69
N LEU A 39 8.84 3.20 3.56
CA LEU A 39 7.87 3.48 2.51
C LEU A 39 6.70 4.24 3.15
N PHE A 40 6.35 5.41 2.62
CA PHE A 40 5.24 6.22 3.13
C PHE A 40 4.30 6.64 2.00
N VAL A 41 3.04 6.22 2.06
CA VAL A 41 2.04 6.63 1.05
C VAL A 41 1.47 8.01 1.39
N ARG A 42 1.50 8.93 0.42
CA ARG A 42 1.05 10.33 0.60
C ARG A 42 -0.45 10.50 0.31
N HIS A 43 -1.27 9.56 0.77
CA HIS A 43 -2.68 9.45 0.43
C HIS A 43 -3.48 8.95 1.63
N THR A 44 -4.76 9.30 1.69
CA THR A 44 -5.67 8.95 2.80
C THR A 44 -6.74 7.93 2.40
N SER A 45 -6.72 7.47 1.15
CA SER A 45 -7.69 6.53 0.57
C SER A 45 -7.05 5.30 -0.08
N CYS A 46 -5.78 5.05 0.23
CA CYS A 46 -5.06 3.81 -0.08
C CYS A 46 -4.04 3.53 1.05
N SER A 47 -3.50 2.31 1.06
CA SER A 47 -2.60 1.84 2.13
C SER A 47 -1.38 1.14 1.56
N LEU A 48 -0.45 0.79 2.45
CA LEU A 48 0.67 -0.09 2.19
C LEU A 48 0.49 -1.40 2.96
N LEU A 49 1.06 -2.48 2.42
CA LEU A 49 0.96 -3.80 3.03
C LEU A 49 2.17 -4.68 2.67
N ILE A 50 2.68 -5.43 3.64
CA ILE A 50 3.58 -6.57 3.41
C ILE A 50 2.74 -7.84 3.53
N GLN A 51 2.63 -8.61 2.45
CA GLN A 51 1.84 -9.84 2.42
C GLN A 51 2.38 -10.84 1.39
N GLU A 52 1.75 -12.00 1.30
CA GLU A 52 2.15 -13.05 0.36
C GLU A 52 2.12 -12.57 -1.11
N ASN A 53 3.15 -12.90 -1.89
CA ASN A 53 3.22 -12.62 -3.33
C ASN A 53 3.31 -13.86 -4.24
N ALA A 54 3.23 -15.06 -3.66
CA ALA A 54 3.24 -16.31 -4.42
C ALA A 54 1.83 -16.72 -4.87
N ASP A 55 0.87 -16.83 -3.95
CA ASP A 55 -0.48 -17.27 -4.27
C ASP A 55 -1.42 -16.09 -4.62
N PRO A 56 -1.96 -16.01 -5.85
CA PRO A 56 -2.93 -14.99 -6.23
C PRO A 56 -4.23 -15.03 -5.41
N ASP A 57 -4.60 -16.18 -4.83
CA ASP A 57 -5.81 -16.32 -4.01
C ASP A 57 -5.70 -15.52 -2.70
N VAL A 58 -4.50 -15.36 -2.13
CA VAL A 58 -4.28 -14.51 -0.95
C VAL A 58 -4.71 -13.07 -1.23
N ARG A 59 -4.33 -12.52 -2.39
CA ARG A 59 -4.73 -11.15 -2.79
C ARG A 59 -6.24 -11.04 -3.02
N ARG A 60 -6.84 -12.06 -3.65
CA ARG A 60 -8.28 -12.13 -3.89
C ARG A 60 -9.05 -12.12 -2.56
N ASP A 61 -8.64 -12.95 -1.63
CA ASP A 61 -9.34 -13.18 -0.37
C ASP A 61 -9.14 -12.01 0.60
N LEU A 62 -7.94 -11.40 0.65
CA LEU A 62 -7.72 -10.13 1.36
C LEU A 62 -8.61 -9.01 0.81
N GLY A 63 -8.72 -8.89 -0.52
CA GLY A 63 -9.63 -7.94 -1.14
C GLY A 63 -11.09 -8.20 -0.78
N ALA A 64 -11.52 -9.46 -0.75
CA ALA A 64 -12.87 -9.85 -0.34
C ALA A 64 -13.13 -9.54 1.14
N PHE A 65 -12.16 -9.84 2.01
CA PHE A 65 -12.23 -9.54 3.43
C PHE A 65 -12.37 -8.04 3.68
N LEU A 66 -11.54 -7.20 3.05
CA LEU A 66 -11.62 -5.74 3.20
C LEU A 66 -12.96 -5.16 2.72
N ARG A 67 -13.52 -5.69 1.62
CA ARG A 67 -14.86 -5.30 1.15
C ARG A 67 -15.97 -5.70 2.12
N ARG A 68 -15.84 -6.85 2.78
CA ARG A 68 -16.78 -7.31 3.81
C ARG A 68 -16.65 -6.52 5.11
N LEU A 69 -15.42 -6.23 5.52
CA LEU A 69 -15.12 -5.51 6.78
C LEU A 69 -15.59 -4.06 6.72
N VAL A 70 -15.36 -3.41 5.58
CA VAL A 70 -15.77 -2.02 5.34
C VAL A 70 -16.48 -1.96 3.98
N PRO A 71 -17.79 -2.26 3.95
CA PRO A 71 -18.62 -2.13 2.75
C PRO A 71 -18.74 -0.68 2.27
N SER A 72 -19.41 -0.54 1.12
CA SER A 72 -19.80 0.75 0.56
C SER A 72 -20.66 1.55 1.56
N ALA A 73 -20.58 2.87 1.53
CA ALA A 73 -21.43 3.76 2.32
C ALA A 73 -22.92 3.64 1.94
N ASP A 74 -23.26 3.04 0.80
CA ASP A 74 -24.66 2.72 0.43
C ASP A 74 -25.22 1.51 1.19
N ASP A 75 -24.36 0.72 1.85
CA ASP A 75 -24.81 -0.38 2.70
C ASP A 75 -25.58 0.17 3.93
N PRO A 76 -26.75 -0.40 4.29
CA PRO A 76 -27.52 0.06 5.44
C PRO A 76 -26.75 0.06 6.76
N SER A 77 -25.77 -0.85 6.92
CA SER A 77 -24.88 -0.88 8.10
C SER A 77 -23.98 0.35 8.21
N MET A 78 -23.80 1.08 7.11
CA MET A 78 -22.98 2.29 7.00
C MET A 78 -23.80 3.59 7.01
N ALA A 79 -25.09 3.54 7.35
CA ALA A 79 -25.97 4.71 7.38
C ALA A 79 -25.52 5.82 8.35
N TYR A 80 -24.60 5.52 9.29
CA TYR A 80 -24.02 6.51 10.20
C TYR A 80 -22.91 7.36 9.55
N LEU A 81 -22.42 7.00 8.36
CA LEU A 81 -21.37 7.74 7.66
C LEU A 81 -21.94 8.98 6.96
N VAL A 82 -21.39 10.15 7.32
CA VAL A 82 -21.80 11.44 6.76
C VAL A 82 -20.94 11.86 5.56
N HIS A 83 -19.66 11.48 5.53
CA HIS A 83 -18.75 11.84 4.46
C HIS A 83 -19.02 10.99 3.21
N ARG A 84 -19.61 11.61 2.17
CA ARG A 84 -19.99 10.95 0.90
C ARG A 84 -19.68 11.81 -0.32
N ALA A 85 -18.85 12.85 -0.16
CA ALA A 85 -18.69 13.91 -1.14
C ALA A 85 -18.10 13.41 -2.47
N GLU A 86 -17.24 12.39 -2.43
CA GLU A 86 -16.59 11.84 -3.62
C GLU A 86 -17.12 10.44 -4.00
N GLY A 87 -18.33 10.11 -3.57
CA GLY A 87 -18.99 8.84 -3.89
C GLY A 87 -19.06 7.85 -2.72
N PRO A 88 -19.70 6.68 -2.94
CA PRO A 88 -20.04 5.76 -1.87
C PRO A 88 -18.86 4.88 -1.40
N ASP A 89 -17.71 4.93 -2.06
CA ASP A 89 -16.47 4.27 -1.66
C ASP A 89 -15.48 5.21 -0.93
N ASP A 90 -15.80 6.51 -0.85
CA ASP A 90 -14.92 7.55 -0.32
C ASP A 90 -14.58 7.35 1.17
N MET A 91 -15.56 7.51 2.07
CA MET A 91 -15.34 7.26 3.49
C MET A 91 -14.93 5.81 3.80
N PRO A 92 -15.49 4.77 3.15
CA PRO A 92 -14.96 3.41 3.27
C PRO A 92 -13.46 3.29 2.95
N ALA A 93 -12.95 3.98 1.95
CA ALA A 93 -11.52 3.99 1.62
C ALA A 93 -10.69 4.66 2.73
N HIS A 94 -11.18 5.75 3.32
CA HIS A 94 -10.56 6.37 4.49
C HIS A 94 -10.53 5.44 5.71
N ILE A 95 -11.61 4.71 5.99
CA ILE A 95 -11.66 3.73 7.09
C ILE A 95 -10.63 2.63 6.84
N LYS A 96 -10.58 2.05 5.64
CA LYS A 96 -9.58 1.02 5.30
C LYS A 96 -8.15 1.55 5.43
N ALA A 97 -7.92 2.82 5.05
CA ALA A 97 -6.62 3.47 5.20
C ALA A 97 -6.24 3.76 6.66
N ALA A 98 -7.21 3.94 7.56
CA ALA A 98 -6.97 4.06 8.99
C ALA A 98 -6.69 2.71 9.66
N LEU A 99 -7.18 1.60 9.09
CA LEU A 99 -7.00 0.24 9.61
C LEU A 99 -5.72 -0.44 9.12
N LEU A 100 -5.28 -0.12 7.90
CA LEU A 100 -4.07 -0.66 7.29
C LEU A 100 -2.92 0.35 7.37
N PRO A 101 -1.66 -0.12 7.37
CA PRO A 101 -0.51 0.78 7.43
C PRO A 101 -0.49 1.78 6.27
N VAL A 102 -0.12 3.02 6.53
CA VAL A 102 0.28 4.00 5.49
C VAL A 102 1.80 4.20 5.43
N SER A 103 2.51 3.60 6.39
CA SER A 103 3.96 3.59 6.49
C SER A 103 4.44 2.17 6.75
N LEU A 104 5.46 1.73 6.02
CA LEU A 104 6.18 0.49 6.26
C LEU A 104 7.65 0.80 6.52
N SER A 105 8.28 0.01 7.37
CA SER A 105 9.74 0.07 7.58
C SER A 105 10.32 -1.32 7.36
N VAL A 106 11.28 -1.42 6.45
CA VAL A 106 11.90 -2.68 6.00
C VAL A 106 13.41 -2.57 6.21
N PRO A 107 14.01 -3.44 7.06
CA PRO A 107 15.45 -3.49 7.21
C PRO A 107 16.14 -3.86 5.89
N ILE A 108 17.30 -3.26 5.63
CA ILE A 108 18.18 -3.61 4.52
C ILE A 108 19.38 -4.37 5.08
N LEU A 109 19.67 -5.53 4.49
CA LEU A 109 20.79 -6.40 4.82
C LEU A 109 21.44 -6.88 3.52
N ASP A 110 22.76 -6.75 3.43
CA ASP A 110 23.57 -7.15 2.26
C ASP A 110 23.00 -6.61 0.94
N GLY A 111 22.60 -5.33 0.95
CA GLY A 111 22.03 -4.63 -0.21
C GLY A 111 20.59 -4.98 -0.55
N CYS A 112 19.96 -5.88 0.22
CA CYS A 112 18.64 -6.42 -0.08
C CYS A 112 17.63 -6.05 1.02
N MET A 113 16.35 -5.93 0.64
CA MET A 113 15.29 -5.90 1.64
C MET A 113 15.27 -7.22 2.39
N ALA A 114 15.29 -7.18 3.72
CA ALA A 114 15.22 -8.37 4.58
C ALA A 114 13.80 -8.95 4.67
N LEU A 115 13.16 -9.17 3.52
CA LEU A 115 11.85 -9.81 3.39
C LEU A 115 11.99 -11.34 3.45
N GLY A 116 10.98 -12.00 4.00
CA GLY A 116 10.85 -13.45 3.88
C GLY A 116 10.53 -13.88 2.45
N THR A 117 10.76 -15.15 2.13
CA THR A 117 10.62 -15.72 0.77
C THR A 117 9.30 -15.39 0.08
N TRP A 118 8.22 -15.28 0.85
CA TRP A 118 6.88 -15.06 0.31
C TRP A 118 6.39 -13.63 0.48
N GLN A 119 7.18 -12.73 1.07
CA GLN A 119 6.75 -11.37 1.34
C GLN A 119 6.97 -10.47 0.13
N GLY A 120 5.91 -9.81 -0.32
CA GLY A 120 5.93 -8.71 -1.28
C GLY A 120 5.43 -7.40 -0.65
N LEU A 121 5.81 -6.29 -1.27
CA LEU A 121 5.35 -4.94 -0.92
C LEU A 121 4.20 -4.54 -1.82
N TYR A 122 3.10 -4.09 -1.24
CA TYR A 122 1.90 -3.70 -1.97
C TYR A 122 1.44 -2.30 -1.62
N LEU A 123 0.93 -1.59 -2.62
CA LEU A 123 -0.09 -0.57 -2.41
C LEU A 123 -1.47 -1.22 -2.48
N VAL A 124 -2.30 -0.98 -1.47
CA VAL A 124 -3.71 -1.41 -1.46
C VAL A 124 -4.58 -0.23 -1.87
N GLU A 125 -5.13 -0.28 -3.08
CA GLU A 125 -6.09 0.70 -3.57
C GLU A 125 -7.47 0.36 -3.00
N HIS A 126 -8.14 1.36 -2.42
CA HIS A 126 -9.48 1.19 -1.86
C HIS A 126 -10.56 1.86 -2.71
N ARG A 127 -10.19 2.83 -3.56
CA ARG A 127 -11.12 3.58 -4.42
C ARG A 127 -11.44 2.81 -5.69
N GLN A 128 -12.66 2.99 -6.18
CA GLN A 128 -13.18 2.35 -7.40
C GLN A 128 -12.60 2.98 -8.67
N ALA A 129 -12.46 4.30 -8.67
CA ALA A 129 -11.92 5.04 -9.81
C ALA A 129 -10.40 4.83 -9.92
N PRO A 130 -9.82 4.95 -11.14
CA PRO A 130 -8.38 5.02 -11.32
C PRO A 130 -7.76 6.22 -10.59
N HIS A 131 -6.61 6.02 -9.93
CA HIS A 131 -5.86 7.09 -9.27
C HIS A 131 -4.37 7.02 -9.56
N ARG A 132 -3.72 8.18 -9.55
CA ARG A 132 -2.25 8.27 -9.44
C ARG A 132 -1.87 8.31 -7.97
N ARG A 133 -1.18 7.28 -7.49
CA ARG A 133 -0.68 7.19 -6.11
C ARG A 133 0.82 7.45 -6.05
N GLU A 134 1.27 7.87 -4.88
CA GLU A 134 2.66 8.23 -4.62
C GLU A 134 3.11 7.61 -3.30
N ILE A 135 4.26 6.94 -3.36
CA ILE A 135 4.95 6.36 -2.21
C ILE A 135 6.31 7.04 -2.12
N VAL A 136 6.58 7.67 -0.99
CA VAL A 136 7.93 8.16 -0.66
C VAL A 136 8.75 6.96 -0.22
N LEU A 137 9.88 6.75 -0.88
CA LEU A 137 10.91 5.82 -0.44
C LEU A 137 12.00 6.64 0.23
N HIS A 138 12.25 6.40 1.50
CA HIS A 138 13.28 7.05 2.29
C HIS A 138 14.22 6.00 2.86
N LEU A 139 15.51 6.09 2.52
CA LEU A 139 16.54 5.19 3.03
C LEU A 139 17.41 5.94 4.03
N GLY A 140 17.34 5.51 5.29
CA GLY A 140 18.22 5.93 6.38
C GLY A 140 19.24 4.85 6.69
N SER A 141 20.47 5.25 6.99
CA SER A 141 21.59 4.38 7.39
C SER A 141 22.03 4.70 8.81
#